data_AF-A0A8J7SYX8-F1
#
_entry.id   AF-A0A8J7SYX8-F1
#
_cell.length_a   1.000
_cell.length_b   1.000
_cell.length_c   1.000
_cell.angle_alpha   90.00
_cell.angle_beta   90.00
_cell.angle_gamma   90.00
#
_symmetry.space_group_name_H-M   'P 1'
#
loop_
_entity.id
_entity.type
_entity.pdbx_description
1 polymer ?
#
loop_
_entity_poly.entity_id
_entity_poly.type
_entity_poly.pdbx_seq_one_letter_code
_entity_poly.pdbx_strand_id
1 'polypeptide(L)'
;TLHTKKTGSTLLNGTHIPWLGGLTIHPYSDYLLHDMGSEIMGVGLNDNYCSGLARGNEWRTTPLWGIGLQRKVDGHTYFMHDGRARNFVEAIMWHGGEGEASKNLFKKMQKKDRDALVKFLESL
;
A
#
# COMPACT_ATOMS: atom_id res chain seq x y z
N THR A 1 9.61 9.95 -3.07
CA THR A 1 8.97 10.36 -4.35
C THR A 1 9.73 9.75 -5.49
N LEU A 2 9.08 9.54 -6.63
CA LEU A 2 9.73 9.14 -7.88
C LEU A 2 9.73 10.34 -8.83
N HIS A 3 10.78 10.46 -9.63
CA HIS A 3 10.93 11.54 -10.60
C HIS A 3 11.19 10.96 -11.98
N THR A 4 10.42 11.40 -12.96
CA THR A 4 10.62 10.97 -14.35
C THR A 4 11.70 11.81 -15.04
N LYS A 5 12.27 11.27 -16.12
CA LYS A 5 13.25 12.02 -16.93
C LYS A 5 12.61 13.29 -17.48
N LYS A 6 13.35 14.40 -17.52
CA LYS A 6 12.81 15.69 -18.04
C LYS A 6 12.27 15.60 -19.46
N THR A 7 12.90 14.79 -20.31
CA THR A 7 12.51 14.62 -21.70
C THR A 7 11.36 13.62 -21.91
N GLY A 8 10.82 13.01 -20.85
CA GLY A 8 9.87 11.90 -20.97
C GLY A 8 10.55 10.56 -21.19
N SER A 9 9.79 9.57 -21.63
CA SER A 9 10.24 8.18 -21.81
C SER A 9 10.00 7.70 -23.24
N THR A 10 10.89 6.85 -23.74
CA THR A 10 10.70 6.15 -25.02
C THR A 10 10.46 4.67 -24.75
N LEU A 11 9.36 4.12 -25.26
CA LEU A 11 9.02 2.71 -25.13
C LEU A 11 9.91 1.84 -26.05
N LEU A 12 9.91 0.52 -25.81
CA LEU A 12 10.70 -0.44 -26.60
C LEU A 12 10.39 -0.39 -28.11
N ASN A 13 9.17 -0.01 -28.49
CA ASN A 13 8.76 0.14 -29.89
C ASN A 13 9.13 1.50 -30.52
N GLY A 14 9.91 2.33 -29.81
CA GLY A 14 10.31 3.66 -30.28
C GLY A 14 9.30 4.78 -30.03
N THR A 15 8.12 4.48 -29.48
CA THR A 15 7.12 5.52 -29.16
C THR A 15 7.65 6.44 -28.07
N HIS A 16 7.75 7.73 -28.36
CA HIS A 16 8.17 8.75 -27.39
C HIS A 16 6.96 9.33 -26.64
N ILE A 17 7.06 9.41 -25.32
CA ILE A 17 6.01 9.83 -24.39
C ILE A 17 6.49 11.08 -23.63
N PRO A 18 6.47 12.26 -24.27
CA PRO A 18 7.01 13.49 -23.68
C PRO A 18 6.19 14.00 -22.48
N TRP A 19 4.89 13.70 -22.43
CA TRP A 19 4.02 14.13 -21.32
C TRP A 19 4.29 13.40 -20.00
N LEU A 20 5.06 12.32 -20.01
CA LEU A 20 5.59 11.72 -18.79
C LEU A 20 6.86 12.43 -18.30
N GLY A 21 7.30 13.52 -18.94
CA GLY A 21 8.53 14.21 -18.62
C GLY A 21 8.46 15.14 -17.40
N GLY A 22 9.49 15.13 -16.56
CA GLY A 22 9.65 16.07 -15.44
C GLY A 22 8.57 15.99 -14.35
N LEU A 23 7.92 14.84 -14.23
CA LEU A 23 6.84 14.61 -13.26
C LEU A 23 7.40 14.14 -11.92
N THR A 24 6.76 14.57 -10.84
CA THR A 24 6.94 14.02 -9.50
C THR A 24 5.76 13.11 -9.18
N ILE A 25 6.07 11.88 -8.80
CA ILE A 25 5.08 10.84 -8.48
C ILE A 25 5.21 10.47 -6.99
N HIS A 26 4.06 10.38 -6.33
CA HIS A 26 3.93 10.00 -4.93
C HIS A 26 3.26 8.63 -4.84
N PRO A 27 4.02 7.52 -4.90
CA PRO A 27 3.43 6.18 -4.83
C PRO A 27 3.01 5.79 -3.40
N TYR A 28 3.41 6.56 -2.39
CA TYR A 28 3.25 6.22 -0.97
C TYR A 28 3.78 4.82 -0.63
N SER A 29 4.89 4.46 -1.26
CA SER A 29 5.56 3.17 -1.10
C SER A 29 7.05 3.35 -1.39
N ASP A 30 7.88 2.60 -0.69
CA ASP A 30 9.32 2.44 -0.93
C ASP A 30 9.63 1.17 -1.74
N TYR A 31 8.63 0.32 -1.99
CA TYR A 31 8.70 -0.94 -2.72
C TYR A 31 9.56 -2.03 -2.05
N LEU A 32 9.89 -1.85 -0.77
CA LEU A 32 10.67 -2.82 0.00
C LEU A 32 9.77 -3.89 0.62
N LEU A 33 10.40 -4.92 1.19
CA LEU A 33 9.75 -5.94 2.02
C LEU A 33 9.69 -5.44 3.47
N HIS A 34 8.56 -5.65 4.12
CA HIS A 34 8.34 -5.30 5.52
C HIS A 34 7.70 -6.44 6.28
N ASP A 35 8.11 -6.63 7.52
CA ASP A 35 7.48 -7.56 8.45
C ASP A 35 6.09 -7.06 8.83
N MET A 36 5.06 -7.80 8.42
CA MET A 36 3.64 -7.53 8.75
C MET A 36 3.19 -8.16 10.08
N GLY A 37 4.07 -8.90 10.75
CA GLY A 37 3.81 -9.62 11.98
C GLY A 37 3.36 -11.06 11.76
N SER A 38 3.82 -11.96 12.63
CA SER A 38 3.52 -13.40 12.57
C SER A 38 2.12 -13.75 13.05
N GLU A 39 1.49 -12.91 13.88
CA GLU A 39 0.13 -13.08 14.39
C GLU A 39 -0.54 -11.72 14.53
N ILE A 40 -1.41 -11.37 13.57
CA ILE A 40 -2.27 -10.21 13.74
C ILE A 40 -3.62 -10.77 14.18
N MET A 41 -4.03 -10.50 15.42
CA MET A 41 -5.30 -10.98 16.01
C MET A 41 -5.48 -12.52 15.96
N GLY A 42 -4.41 -13.29 16.15
CA GLY A 42 -4.48 -14.77 16.21
C GLY A 42 -4.55 -15.49 14.86
N VAL A 43 -4.49 -14.75 13.74
CA VAL A 43 -4.34 -15.30 12.38
C VAL A 43 -3.23 -14.53 11.69
N GLY A 44 -2.06 -15.14 11.53
CA GLY A 44 -0.89 -14.49 10.92
C GLY A 44 -1.12 -14.03 9.49
N LEU A 45 -0.39 -12.99 9.08
CA LEU A 45 -0.02 -12.80 7.66
C LEU A 45 1.27 -13.59 7.35
N ASN A 46 1.71 -14.45 8.26
CA ASN A 46 2.77 -15.41 8.00
C ASN A 46 2.18 -16.62 7.28
N ASP A 47 2.47 -16.76 5.99
CA ASP A 47 2.08 -17.94 5.20
C ASP A 47 3.02 -19.15 5.42
N ASN A 48 4.05 -18.99 6.26
CA ASN A 48 5.13 -19.95 6.51
C ASN A 48 5.91 -20.35 5.25
N TYR A 49 5.83 -19.56 4.19
CA TYR A 49 6.53 -19.77 2.94
C TYR A 49 7.71 -18.80 2.81
N CYS A 50 8.92 -19.33 2.80
CA CYS A 50 10.11 -18.52 2.53
C CYS A 50 10.33 -18.40 1.02
N SER A 51 10.46 -17.17 0.52
CA SER A 51 10.78 -16.87 -0.87
C SER A 51 12.17 -16.25 -0.98
N GLY A 52 13.19 -17.07 -1.25
CA GLY A 52 14.58 -16.63 -1.23
C GLY A 52 15.01 -16.23 0.19
N LEU A 53 15.33 -14.95 0.40
CA LEU A 53 15.67 -14.41 1.72
C LEU A 53 14.44 -13.88 2.49
N ALA A 54 13.29 -13.75 1.83
CA ALA A 54 12.07 -13.26 2.46
C ALA A 54 11.42 -14.34 3.33
N ARG A 55 11.03 -13.97 4.54
CA ARG A 55 10.26 -14.80 5.48
C ARG A 55 8.77 -14.72 5.14
N GLY A 56 7.97 -15.69 5.59
CA GLY A 56 6.54 -15.76 5.24
C GLY A 56 5.67 -14.61 5.77
N ASN A 57 6.19 -13.81 6.71
CA ASN A 57 5.55 -12.60 7.23
C ASN A 57 6.06 -11.30 6.57
N GLU A 58 7.00 -11.38 5.65
CA GLU A 58 7.55 -10.22 4.95
C GLU A 58 6.82 -10.00 3.63
N TRP A 59 6.25 -8.82 3.49
CA TRP A 59 5.46 -8.47 2.31
C TRP A 59 5.96 -7.19 1.66
N ARG A 60 5.89 -7.17 0.32
CA ARG A 60 6.27 -5.98 -0.43
C ARG A 60 5.22 -4.89 -0.26
N THR A 61 5.62 -3.69 0.16
CA THR A 61 4.73 -2.53 0.22
C THR A 61 4.20 -2.22 -1.18
N THR A 62 2.90 -2.41 -1.40
CA THR A 62 2.25 -2.04 -2.66
C THR A 62 2.04 -0.52 -2.69
N PRO A 63 2.28 0.15 -3.84
CA PRO A 63 2.01 1.58 -3.96
C PRO A 63 0.51 1.86 -3.79
N LEU A 64 0.17 2.93 -3.05
CA LEU A 64 -1.22 3.32 -2.75
C LEU A 64 -1.89 4.12 -3.89
N TRP A 65 -1.19 4.37 -4.99
CA TRP A 65 -1.77 5.05 -6.15
C TRP A 65 -3.00 4.31 -6.70
N GLY A 66 -4.15 4.98 -6.82
CA GLY A 66 -5.39 4.34 -7.26
C GLY A 66 -6.04 3.41 -6.24
N ILE A 67 -5.56 3.34 -4.99
CA ILE A 67 -6.15 2.43 -3.99
C ILE A 67 -7.60 2.81 -3.63
N GLY A 68 -7.96 4.08 -3.73
CA GLY A 68 -9.34 4.56 -3.57
C GLY A 68 -10.27 4.09 -4.69
N LEU A 69 -9.71 3.66 -5.83
CA LEU A 69 -10.46 3.19 -6.98
C LEU A 69 -10.79 1.69 -6.94
N GLN A 70 -10.34 0.93 -5.92
CA GLN A 70 -10.53 -0.52 -5.81
C GLN A 70 -11.97 -0.96 -6.09
N ARG A 71 -12.96 -0.31 -5.45
CA ARG A 71 -14.39 -0.63 -5.65
C ARG A 71 -14.82 -0.43 -7.09
N LYS A 72 -14.33 0.62 -7.74
CA LYS A 72 -14.72 1.00 -9.09
C LYS A 72 -14.12 0.07 -10.13
N VAL A 73 -12.89 -0.39 -9.89
CA VAL A 73 -12.14 -1.23 -10.85
C VAL A 73 -12.45 -2.71 -10.65
N ASP A 74 -12.49 -3.19 -9.40
CA ASP A 74 -12.59 -4.62 -9.09
C ASP A 74 -13.96 -5.05 -8.53
N GLY A 75 -14.84 -4.10 -8.21
CA GLY A 75 -16.18 -4.39 -7.67
C GLY A 75 -16.22 -4.69 -6.16
N HIS A 76 -15.07 -4.69 -5.48
CA HIS A 76 -14.96 -4.95 -4.03
C HIS A 76 -13.98 -4.01 -3.32
N THR A 77 -13.89 -4.10 -2.00
CA THR A 77 -12.96 -3.32 -1.14
C THR A 77 -12.17 -4.24 -0.24
N TYR A 78 -11.51 -5.24 -0.83
CA TYR A 78 -10.70 -6.21 -0.09
C TYR A 78 -9.24 -5.78 -0.19
N PHE A 79 -8.58 -5.64 0.96
CA PHE A 79 -7.21 -5.16 1.08
C PHE A 79 -6.36 -6.17 1.85
N MET A 80 -5.05 -5.90 1.90
CA MET A 80 -4.00 -6.82 2.36
C MET A 80 -3.78 -7.98 1.39
N HIS A 81 -2.70 -8.74 1.58
CA HIS A 81 -2.24 -9.77 0.64
C HIS A 81 -3.19 -10.96 0.49
N ASP A 82 -4.00 -11.22 1.50
CA ASP A 82 -5.00 -12.28 1.51
C ASP A 82 -6.44 -11.76 1.40
N GLY A 83 -6.62 -10.45 1.18
CA GLY A 83 -7.94 -9.82 1.03
C GLY A 83 -8.77 -9.76 2.32
N ARG A 84 -8.20 -10.03 3.51
CA ARG A 84 -8.98 -10.11 4.76
C ARG A 84 -9.67 -8.81 5.16
N ALA A 85 -9.13 -7.66 4.77
CA ALA A 85 -9.60 -6.36 5.22
C ALA A 85 -10.68 -5.81 4.28
N ARG A 86 -11.88 -5.49 4.80
CA ARG A 86 -13.04 -5.09 3.99
C ARG A 86 -13.14 -3.60 3.71
N ASN A 87 -12.27 -2.81 4.36
CA ASN A 87 -12.20 -1.35 4.26
C ASN A 87 -10.82 -0.87 4.76
N PHE A 88 -10.52 0.41 4.56
CA PHE A 88 -9.24 1.00 4.98
C PHE A 88 -9.01 0.95 6.50
N VAL A 89 -10.06 1.11 7.31
CA VAL A 89 -9.94 1.05 8.78
C VAL A 89 -9.50 -0.34 9.19
N GLU A 90 -10.12 -1.38 8.67
CA GLU A 90 -9.69 -2.75 8.90
C GLU A 90 -8.27 -2.98 8.41
N ALA A 91 -7.92 -2.55 7.20
CA ALA A 91 -6.57 -2.71 6.66
C ALA A 91 -5.52 -2.11 7.60
N ILE A 92 -5.72 -0.87 8.06
CA ILE A 92 -4.82 -0.21 9.02
C ILE A 92 -4.75 -0.99 10.34
N MET A 93 -5.90 -1.45 10.85
CA MET A 93 -5.96 -2.21 12.10
C MET A 93 -5.37 -3.63 12.00
N TRP A 94 -5.23 -4.16 10.78
CA TRP A 94 -4.54 -5.42 10.50
C TRP A 94 -3.02 -5.25 10.34
N HIS A 95 -2.43 -4.06 10.50
CA HIS A 95 -0.96 -3.96 10.46
C HIS A 95 -0.33 -4.40 11.79
N GLY A 96 0.61 -5.34 11.73
CA GLY A 96 1.50 -5.73 12.82
C GLY A 96 2.96 -5.43 12.47
N GLY A 97 3.89 -6.09 13.16
CA GLY A 97 5.33 -5.99 12.87
C GLY A 97 5.82 -4.54 12.83
N GLU A 98 6.43 -4.14 11.72
CA GLU A 98 6.93 -2.76 11.53
C GLU A 98 5.80 -1.72 11.44
N GLY A 99 4.59 -2.13 11.02
CA GLY A 99 3.40 -1.27 10.95
C GLY A 99 2.67 -1.07 12.29
N GLU A 100 3.06 -1.79 13.34
CA GLU A 100 2.38 -1.80 14.65
C GLU A 100 2.31 -0.40 15.28
N ALA A 101 3.40 0.38 15.18
CA ALA A 101 3.44 1.74 15.72
C ALA A 101 2.41 2.65 15.03
N SER A 102 2.33 2.59 13.70
CA SER A 102 1.37 3.36 12.89
C SER A 102 -0.08 2.97 13.18
N LYS A 103 -0.38 1.67 13.29
CA LYS A 103 -1.69 1.18 13.72
C LYS A 103 -2.09 1.77 15.08
N ASN A 104 -1.19 1.71 16.06
CA ASN A 104 -1.46 2.19 17.41
C ASN A 104 -1.66 3.71 17.45
N LEU A 105 -0.98 4.45 16.58
CA LEU A 105 -1.19 5.88 16.39
C LEU A 105 -2.60 6.16 15.83
N PHE A 106 -2.99 5.45 14.77
CA PHE A 106 -4.33 5.56 14.18
C PHE A 106 -5.44 5.20 15.18
N LYS A 107 -5.27 4.12 15.95
CA LYS A 107 -6.21 3.71 17.01
C LYS A 107 -6.46 4.84 18.03
N LYS A 108 -5.44 5.64 18.34
CA LYS A 108 -5.49 6.74 19.31
C LYS A 108 -5.93 8.09 18.72
N MET A 109 -5.99 8.23 17.40
CA MET A 109 -6.42 9.48 16.74
C MET A 109 -7.84 9.87 17.14
N GLN A 110 -8.15 11.17 17.06
CA GLN A 110 -9.54 11.61 17.17
C GLN A 110 -10.34 11.10 15.97
N LYS A 111 -11.67 10.97 16.13
CA LYS A 111 -12.53 10.50 15.03
C LYS A 111 -12.34 11.37 13.78
N LYS A 112 -12.27 12.69 13.93
CA LYS A 112 -12.06 13.64 12.83
C LYS A 112 -10.79 13.35 12.04
N ASP A 113 -9.69 13.06 12.72
CA ASP A 113 -8.41 12.79 12.08
C ASP A 113 -8.40 11.43 11.37
N ARG A 114 -9.04 10.41 11.97
CA ARG A 114 -9.25 9.12 11.31
C ARG A 114 -10.08 9.25 10.04
N ASP A 115 -11.19 9.99 10.11
CA ASP A 115 -12.06 10.23 8.95
C ASP A 115 -11.30 10.99 7.85
N ALA A 116 -10.47 11.97 8.22
CA ALA A 116 -9.63 12.70 7.27
C ALA A 116 -8.59 11.80 6.58
N LEU A 117 -7.95 10.90 7.33
CA LEU A 117 -7.00 9.92 6.76
C LEU A 117 -7.70 8.96 5.80
N VAL A 118 -8.87 8.42 6.18
CA VAL A 118 -9.65 7.53 5.31
C VAL A 118 -10.05 8.27 4.03
N LYS A 119 -10.52 9.51 4.14
CA LYS A 119 -10.89 10.34 2.98
C LYS A 119 -9.71 10.65 2.07
N PHE A 120 -8.51 10.80 2.65
CA PHE A 120 -7.29 10.92 1.86
C PHE A 120 -7.00 9.63 1.07
N LEU A 121 -7.10 8.45 1.69
CA LEU A 121 -6.92 7.16 1.01
C LEU A 121 -7.96 6.92 -0.10
N GLU A 122 -9.21 7.34 0.12
CA GLU A 122 -10.27 7.31 -0.88
C GLU A 122 -10.00 8.25 -2.08
N SER A 123 -9.16 9.27 -1.90
CA SER A 123 -8.82 10.23 -2.96
C SER A 123 -7.63 9.80 -3.83
N LEU A 124 -6.95 8.71 -3.47
CA LEU A 124 -5.80 8.15 -4.20
C LEU A 124 -6.25 7.24 -5.34
#